data_AF-A0A8J6F3W8-F1
#
_entry.id   AF-A0A8J6F3W8-F1
#
_cell.length_a   1.000
_cell.length_b   1.000
_cell.length_c   1.000
_cell.angle_alpha   90.00
_cell.angle_beta   90.00
_cell.angle_gamma   90.00
#
_symmetry.space_group_name_H-M   'P 1'
#
loop_
_entity.id
_entity.type
_entity.pdbx_description
1 polymer ?
#
loop_
_entity_poly.entity_id
_entity_poly.type
_entity_poly.pdbx_seq_one_letter_code
_entity_poly.pdbx_strand_id
1 'polypeptide(L)'
;MASTTTCTRFTDEYQLFEELGKGAFSVVKRCMKITTGQEYAAKIINTKKLSARDHQKLEREARICRLLKHPNIVRLHDSISEEGYHYLVFDLVTGGELFEDIVAREYYSEADASHCIQQILESVNHCHLNGIVHRDLKPENLLLASKSKGAAVKLADFGLAIEVQGDQQAWFGFAGTPGYLSPEVLRKDPYGKPVDMWACGVILYILLVGYPPFWDEDQHRLYQQIKAGAYDFPSPEWDTVTPEAKDLINKMLTINPAKRITASEALKHPWICQRSTVASMMHRQETVDCLKKFNARRKLKGAILTTMLATRNFSARSLLKKPDGVKESTESSNTTIEDEDVKARKQEIIKVTEQLIEAINNGDFEAYTKICDPGLTSFEPEALGNLVEGMDFHRFYFENALSKSNKPIHTIILNPHVHLIGEDAACIAYIRLTQYMDNTGLPKTMQSEETRVWHRRDGKWQNVHFHRSGSPTIPN
;
A
#
# COMPACT_ATOMS: atom_id res chain seq x y z
N MET A 1 -36.74 -17.60 34.30
CA MET A 1 -35.88 -18.28 33.31
C MET A 1 -36.21 -17.69 31.95
N ALA A 2 -35.26 -17.04 31.31
CA ALA A 2 -35.37 -16.61 29.93
C ALA A 2 -34.01 -16.80 29.25
N SER A 3 -33.87 -17.93 28.57
CA SER A 3 -33.07 -18.15 27.36
C SER A 3 -31.64 -17.60 27.34
N THR A 4 -30.73 -18.24 28.07
CA THR A 4 -29.34 -18.39 27.61
C THR A 4 -29.27 -19.35 26.42
N THR A 5 -28.18 -19.23 25.64
CA THR A 5 -27.69 -20.01 24.47
C THR A 5 -28.22 -19.54 23.09
N THR A 6 -27.41 -19.30 22.03
CA THR A 6 -26.04 -19.73 21.68
C THR A 6 -25.50 -18.97 20.46
N CYS A 7 -24.17 -18.79 20.39
CA CYS A 7 -23.30 -18.47 19.24
C CYS A 7 -22.54 -17.14 19.43
N THR A 8 -21.27 -17.21 19.84
CA THR A 8 -20.34 -16.07 19.84
C THR A 8 -19.25 -16.22 18.78
N ARG A 9 -19.35 -17.25 17.93
CA ARG A 9 -18.34 -17.54 16.92
C ARG A 9 -18.84 -17.10 15.56
N PHE A 10 -17.97 -16.44 14.81
CA PHE A 10 -18.19 -16.09 13.42
C PHE A 10 -18.69 -17.30 12.61
N THR A 11 -18.13 -18.48 12.87
CA THR A 11 -18.45 -19.72 12.14
C THR A 11 -19.83 -20.30 12.39
N ASP A 12 -20.51 -19.97 13.50
CA ASP A 12 -21.91 -20.41 13.68
C ASP A 12 -22.93 -19.42 13.09
N GLU A 13 -22.50 -18.22 12.66
CA GLU A 13 -23.36 -17.23 11.96
C GLU A 13 -23.04 -17.07 10.47
N TYR A 14 -21.79 -17.27 10.06
CA TYR A 14 -21.30 -16.99 8.72
C TYR A 14 -20.46 -18.14 8.16
N GLN A 15 -20.65 -18.42 6.87
CA GLN A 15 -19.83 -19.33 6.09
C GLN A 15 -18.81 -18.54 5.25
N LEU A 16 -17.52 -18.91 5.31
CA LEU A 16 -16.45 -18.30 4.51
C LEU A 16 -16.32 -18.95 3.12
N PHE A 17 -15.93 -18.15 2.13
CA PHE A 17 -15.64 -18.58 0.77
C PHE A 17 -14.26 -18.07 0.29
N GLU A 18 -14.14 -17.67 -0.97
CA GLU A 18 -12.90 -17.23 -1.59
C GLU A 18 -12.35 -15.93 -1.00
N GLU A 19 -11.04 -15.75 -1.18
CA GLU A 19 -10.33 -14.53 -0.84
C GLU A 19 -10.59 -13.43 -1.87
N LEU A 20 -10.95 -12.25 -1.38
CA LEU A 20 -11.18 -11.04 -2.18
C LEU A 20 -9.97 -10.11 -2.15
N GLY A 21 -9.15 -10.17 -1.09
CA GLY A 21 -7.95 -9.36 -0.96
C GLY A 21 -7.16 -9.66 0.31
N LYS A 22 -5.91 -9.19 0.37
CA LYS A 22 -4.98 -9.43 1.47
C LYS A 22 -4.28 -8.15 1.88
N GLY A 23 -4.18 -7.92 3.18
CA GLY A 23 -3.40 -6.85 3.80
C GLY A 23 -2.30 -7.41 4.71
N ALA A 24 -1.53 -6.53 5.34
CA ALA A 24 -0.39 -6.93 6.17
C ALA A 24 -0.76 -7.87 7.34
N PHE A 25 -1.94 -7.68 7.95
CA PHE A 25 -2.40 -8.47 9.12
C PHE A 25 -3.81 -9.05 8.95
N SER A 26 -4.38 -8.89 7.77
CA SER A 26 -5.77 -9.26 7.52
C SER A 26 -5.94 -9.89 6.16
N VAL A 27 -6.93 -10.75 6.04
CA VAL A 27 -7.43 -11.24 4.77
C VAL A 27 -8.90 -10.86 4.65
N VAL A 28 -9.34 -10.43 3.47
CA VAL A 28 -10.73 -10.17 3.17
C VAL A 28 -11.27 -11.35 2.38
N LYS A 29 -12.32 -12.00 2.89
CA LYS A 29 -12.97 -13.12 2.23
C LYS A 29 -14.45 -12.85 2.01
N ARG A 30 -15.03 -13.39 0.94
CA ARG A 30 -16.49 -13.43 0.81
C ARG A 30 -17.04 -14.32 1.91
N CYS A 31 -18.14 -13.90 2.53
CA CYS A 31 -18.88 -14.74 3.48
C CYS A 31 -20.39 -14.62 3.25
N MET A 32 -21.15 -15.60 3.75
CA MET A 32 -22.60 -15.62 3.68
C MET A 32 -23.16 -15.84 5.07
N LYS A 33 -24.15 -15.03 5.47
CA LYS A 33 -24.86 -15.22 6.74
C LYS A 33 -25.78 -16.42 6.62
N ILE A 34 -25.58 -17.42 7.48
CA ILE A 34 -26.24 -18.74 7.38
C ILE A 34 -27.76 -18.61 7.48
N THR A 35 -28.26 -17.75 8.36
CA THR A 35 -29.70 -17.60 8.62
C THR A 35 -30.47 -16.90 7.51
N THR A 36 -29.82 -16.04 6.73
CA THR A 36 -30.51 -15.21 5.71
C THR A 36 -30.07 -15.51 4.28
N GLY A 37 -28.94 -16.21 4.09
CA GLY A 37 -28.32 -16.39 2.77
C GLY A 37 -27.70 -15.11 2.20
N GLN A 38 -27.65 -14.02 2.95
CA GLN A 38 -27.12 -12.73 2.48
C GLN A 38 -25.59 -12.76 2.46
N GLU A 39 -24.99 -12.26 1.38
CA GLU A 39 -23.53 -12.21 1.19
C GLU A 39 -22.90 -10.91 1.70
N TYR A 40 -21.66 -11.02 2.17
CA TYR A 40 -20.85 -9.97 2.79
C TYR A 40 -19.35 -10.16 2.48
N ALA A 41 -18.55 -9.16 2.83
CA ALA A 41 -17.09 -9.27 2.88
C ALA A 41 -16.62 -9.28 4.33
N ALA A 42 -15.97 -10.37 4.76
CA ALA A 42 -15.38 -10.48 6.09
C ALA A 42 -13.89 -10.12 6.03
N LYS A 43 -13.50 -9.01 6.68
CA LYS A 43 -12.10 -8.68 6.97
C LYS A 43 -11.69 -9.42 8.23
N ILE A 44 -10.91 -10.48 8.06
CA ILE A 44 -10.42 -11.38 9.11
C ILE A 44 -9.04 -10.91 9.54
N ILE A 45 -8.88 -10.51 10.80
CA ILE A 45 -7.69 -9.86 11.33
C ILE A 45 -7.09 -10.77 12.37
N ASN A 46 -5.81 -11.15 12.21
CA ASN A 46 -5.14 -12.00 13.19
C ASN A 46 -4.65 -11.15 14.37
N THR A 47 -5.39 -11.17 15.48
CA THR A 47 -5.10 -10.33 16.66
C THR A 47 -3.84 -10.77 17.40
N LYS A 48 -3.41 -12.04 17.28
CA LYS A 48 -2.15 -12.53 17.87
C LYS A 48 -0.92 -11.86 17.27
N LYS A 49 -1.01 -11.33 16.04
CA LYS A 49 0.08 -10.63 15.36
C LYS A 49 0.06 -9.11 15.60
N LEU A 50 -0.92 -8.58 16.32
CA LEU A 50 -1.08 -7.13 16.51
C LEU A 50 -0.35 -6.66 17.77
N SER A 51 0.33 -5.51 17.66
CA SER A 51 0.80 -4.79 18.83
C SER A 51 -0.37 -4.19 19.62
N ALA A 52 -0.14 -3.75 20.87
CA ALA A 52 -1.16 -3.03 21.65
C ALA A 52 -1.65 -1.76 20.94
N ARG A 53 -0.76 -1.11 20.17
CA ARG A 53 -1.12 0.06 19.36
C ARG A 53 -2.03 -0.30 18.20
N ASP A 54 -1.83 -1.46 17.57
CA ASP A 54 -2.65 -1.88 16.44
C ASP A 54 -4.01 -2.41 16.89
N HIS A 55 -4.12 -2.98 18.09
CA HIS A 55 -5.41 -3.24 18.74
C HIS A 55 -6.24 -1.96 18.91
N GLN A 56 -5.63 -0.87 19.42
CA GLN A 56 -6.34 0.42 19.55
C GLN A 56 -6.78 1.00 18.19
N LYS A 57 -5.99 0.80 17.13
CA LYS A 57 -6.40 1.20 15.77
C LYS A 57 -7.59 0.39 15.29
N LEU A 58 -7.58 -0.92 15.53
CA LEU A 58 -8.68 -1.82 15.17
C LEU A 58 -9.99 -1.42 15.86
N GLU A 59 -9.95 -1.17 17.16
CA GLU A 59 -11.14 -0.70 17.91
C GLU A 59 -11.68 0.63 17.38
N ARG A 60 -10.77 1.55 17.01
CA ARG A 60 -11.15 2.82 16.39
C ARG A 60 -11.77 2.60 15.00
N GLU A 61 -11.18 1.76 14.15
CA GLU A 61 -11.71 1.43 12.82
C GLU A 61 -13.13 0.85 12.95
N ALA A 62 -13.33 -0.14 13.82
CA ALA A 62 -14.63 -0.75 14.06
C ALA A 62 -15.69 0.27 14.55
N ARG A 63 -15.30 1.16 15.47
CA ARG A 63 -16.18 2.23 15.99
C ARG A 63 -16.57 3.21 14.88
N ILE A 64 -15.60 3.72 14.12
CA ILE A 64 -15.82 4.65 13.01
C ILE A 64 -16.74 4.02 11.96
N CYS A 65 -16.43 2.81 11.51
CA CYS A 65 -17.24 2.13 10.49
C CYS A 65 -18.67 1.81 10.96
N ARG A 66 -18.90 1.61 12.26
CA ARG A 66 -20.24 1.42 12.83
C ARG A 66 -21.05 2.73 12.88
N LEU A 67 -20.37 3.87 13.03
CA LEU A 67 -20.98 5.21 13.02
C LEU A 67 -21.42 5.61 11.60
N LEU A 68 -20.57 5.37 10.61
CA LEU A 68 -20.77 5.85 9.24
C LEU A 68 -21.80 5.00 8.49
N LYS A 69 -22.93 5.62 8.13
CA LYS A 69 -24.03 4.98 7.39
C LYS A 69 -24.42 5.85 6.21
N HIS A 70 -23.83 5.57 5.05
CA HIS A 70 -24.03 6.35 3.83
C HIS A 70 -24.05 5.44 2.60
N PRO A 71 -24.86 5.71 1.56
CA PRO A 71 -24.90 4.88 0.34
C PRO A 71 -23.54 4.74 -0.34
N ASN A 72 -22.73 5.79 -0.33
CA ASN A 72 -21.38 5.83 -0.91
C ASN A 72 -20.25 5.45 0.08
N ILE A 73 -20.56 4.78 1.19
CA ILE A 73 -19.56 4.21 2.11
C ILE A 73 -19.82 2.69 2.21
N VAL A 74 -18.75 1.89 2.25
CA VAL A 74 -18.85 0.44 2.54
C VAL A 74 -19.25 0.27 4.01
N ARG A 75 -20.47 -0.20 4.26
CA ARG A 75 -21.03 -0.26 5.62
C ARG A 75 -20.50 -1.47 6.39
N LEU A 76 -20.18 -1.26 7.67
CA LEU A 76 -19.97 -2.34 8.63
C LEU A 76 -21.31 -2.83 9.19
N HIS A 77 -21.60 -4.12 9.03
CA HIS A 77 -22.78 -4.80 9.58
C HIS A 77 -22.47 -5.39 10.94
N ASP A 78 -21.32 -6.04 11.07
CA ASP A 78 -20.98 -6.79 12.27
C ASP A 78 -19.50 -6.71 12.64
N SER A 79 -19.20 -6.91 13.92
CA SER A 79 -17.85 -6.92 14.47
C SER A 79 -17.75 -7.99 15.55
N ILE A 80 -17.14 -9.11 15.21
CA ILE A 80 -17.06 -10.31 16.05
C ILE A 80 -15.61 -10.52 16.48
N SER A 81 -15.38 -10.66 17.78
CA SER A 81 -14.05 -10.94 18.33
C SER A 81 -14.00 -12.37 18.86
N GLU A 82 -13.02 -13.13 18.40
CA GLU A 82 -12.75 -14.52 18.80
C GLU A 82 -11.31 -14.65 19.32
N GLU A 83 -10.97 -15.82 19.86
CA GLU A 83 -9.61 -16.10 20.31
C GLU A 83 -8.61 -16.03 19.14
N GLY A 84 -7.82 -14.96 19.10
CA GLY A 84 -6.76 -14.75 18.12
C GLY A 84 -7.20 -14.17 16.78
N TYR A 85 -8.49 -13.92 16.58
CA TYR A 85 -9.03 -13.32 15.36
C TYR A 85 -10.13 -12.31 15.65
N HIS A 86 -10.20 -11.26 14.83
CA HIS A 86 -11.30 -10.30 14.82
C HIS A 86 -11.88 -10.22 13.42
N TYR A 87 -13.20 -10.28 13.30
CA TYR A 87 -13.94 -10.26 12.04
C TYR A 87 -14.73 -8.98 11.94
N LEU A 88 -14.47 -8.20 10.90
CA LEU A 88 -15.29 -7.05 10.53
C LEU A 88 -16.07 -7.40 9.27
N VAL A 89 -17.41 -7.45 9.37
CA VAL A 89 -18.31 -7.88 8.30
C VAL A 89 -18.89 -6.66 7.59
N PHE A 90 -18.47 -6.45 6.35
CA PHE A 90 -18.82 -5.29 5.53
C PHE A 90 -19.78 -5.66 4.39
N ASP A 91 -20.41 -4.64 3.77
CA ASP A 91 -21.04 -4.78 2.45
C ASP A 91 -20.10 -5.52 1.49
N LEU A 92 -20.60 -6.54 0.79
CA LEU A 92 -19.88 -7.11 -0.35
C LEU A 92 -20.01 -6.16 -1.55
N VAL A 93 -18.87 -5.66 -2.04
CA VAL A 93 -18.79 -4.86 -3.27
C VAL A 93 -18.10 -5.67 -4.36
N THR A 94 -18.73 -5.76 -5.54
CA THR A 94 -18.30 -6.68 -6.62
C THR A 94 -17.87 -5.96 -7.90
N GLY A 95 -17.96 -4.63 -7.93
CA GLY A 95 -17.61 -3.82 -9.10
C GLY A 95 -16.10 -3.58 -9.28
N GLY A 96 -15.29 -3.89 -8.27
CA GLY A 96 -13.84 -3.65 -8.29
C GLY A 96 -13.49 -2.18 -8.04
N GLU A 97 -12.27 -1.79 -8.40
CA GLU A 97 -11.76 -0.42 -8.25
C GLU A 97 -12.33 0.51 -9.33
N LEU A 98 -12.78 1.71 -8.96
CA LEU A 98 -13.34 2.72 -9.86
C LEU A 98 -12.42 3.00 -11.06
N PHE A 99 -11.12 3.12 -10.82
CA PHE A 99 -10.14 3.46 -11.85
C PHE A 99 -9.97 2.34 -12.88
N GLU A 100 -10.21 1.08 -12.52
CA GLU A 100 -10.15 -0.04 -13.46
C GLU A 100 -11.39 -0.07 -14.35
N ASP A 101 -12.56 0.24 -13.78
CA ASP A 101 -13.80 0.34 -14.52
C ASP A 101 -13.76 1.47 -15.56
N ILE A 102 -13.21 2.64 -15.19
CA ILE A 102 -13.04 3.76 -16.14
C ILE A 102 -12.23 3.34 -17.37
N VAL A 103 -11.15 2.57 -17.16
CA VAL A 103 -10.31 2.09 -18.27
C VAL A 103 -11.02 1.07 -19.17
N ALA A 104 -12.03 0.38 -18.65
CA ALA A 104 -12.82 -0.59 -19.41
C ALA A 104 -14.01 0.05 -20.16
N ARG A 105 -14.30 1.34 -19.97
CA ARG A 105 -15.40 2.02 -20.64
C ARG A 105 -15.02 2.40 -22.07
N GLU A 106 -15.95 2.20 -22.99
CA GLU A 106 -15.85 2.70 -24.37
C GLU A 106 -15.90 4.24 -24.42
N TYR A 107 -16.63 4.85 -23.47
CA TYR A 107 -16.84 6.28 -23.40
C TYR A 107 -16.58 6.81 -21.99
N TYR A 108 -15.82 7.91 -21.88
CA TYR A 108 -15.51 8.59 -20.64
C TYR A 108 -15.31 10.10 -20.86
N SER A 109 -16.08 10.92 -20.15
CA SER A 109 -16.02 12.39 -20.25
C SER A 109 -15.87 13.10 -18.90
N GLU A 110 -15.76 14.44 -18.93
CA GLU A 110 -15.79 15.25 -17.70
C GLU A 110 -17.08 15.07 -16.91
N ALA A 111 -18.21 14.88 -17.58
CA ALA A 111 -19.48 14.61 -16.91
C ALA A 111 -19.43 13.30 -16.10
N ASP A 112 -18.76 12.26 -16.61
CA ASP A 112 -18.54 11.01 -15.87
C ASP A 112 -17.61 11.22 -14.67
N ALA A 113 -16.51 11.95 -14.86
CA ALA A 113 -15.58 12.31 -13.79
C ALA A 113 -16.28 13.14 -12.69
N SER A 114 -17.11 14.11 -13.09
CA SER A 114 -17.94 14.92 -12.20
C SER A 114 -18.93 14.05 -11.42
N HIS A 115 -19.52 13.02 -12.04
CA HIS A 115 -20.39 12.06 -11.36
C HIS A 115 -19.66 11.21 -10.33
N CYS A 116 -18.44 10.80 -10.64
CA CYS A 116 -17.61 10.03 -9.70
C CYS A 116 -17.21 10.90 -8.51
N ILE A 117 -16.65 12.09 -8.73
CA ILE A 117 -16.19 12.95 -7.64
C ILE A 117 -17.35 13.47 -6.79
N GLN A 118 -18.55 13.65 -7.34
CA GLN A 118 -19.73 14.00 -6.54
C GLN A 118 -19.99 12.93 -5.46
N GLN A 119 -20.04 11.66 -5.83
CA GLN A 119 -20.29 10.55 -4.91
C GLN A 119 -19.18 10.41 -3.85
N ILE A 120 -17.93 10.67 -4.26
CA ILE A 120 -16.79 10.73 -3.35
C ILE A 120 -16.98 11.88 -2.35
N LEU A 121 -17.31 13.08 -2.82
CA LEU A 121 -17.54 14.25 -1.97
C LEU A 121 -18.75 14.06 -1.03
N GLU A 122 -19.81 13.39 -1.46
CA GLU A 122 -20.95 13.04 -0.61
C GLU A 122 -20.52 12.13 0.55
N SER A 123 -19.70 11.10 0.26
CA SER A 123 -19.13 10.23 1.29
C SER A 123 -18.21 10.98 2.26
N VAL A 124 -17.33 11.84 1.73
CA VAL A 124 -16.38 12.64 2.53
C VAL A 124 -17.11 13.66 3.39
N ASN A 125 -18.12 14.34 2.84
CA ASN A 125 -18.97 15.26 3.58
C ASN A 125 -19.70 14.55 4.72
N HIS A 126 -20.22 13.34 4.49
CA HIS A 126 -20.83 12.54 5.55
C HIS A 126 -19.83 12.18 6.66
N CYS A 127 -18.60 11.80 6.31
CA CYS A 127 -17.52 11.60 7.29
C CYS A 127 -17.28 12.88 8.10
N HIS A 128 -17.10 14.02 7.43
CA HIS A 128 -16.79 15.31 8.05
C HIS A 128 -17.90 15.81 8.99
N LEU A 129 -19.17 15.60 8.63
CA LEU A 129 -20.32 15.92 9.48
C LEU A 129 -20.39 15.06 10.74
N ASN A 130 -19.89 13.82 10.67
CA ASN A 130 -19.77 12.91 11.82
C ASN A 130 -18.44 13.07 12.58
N GLY A 131 -17.67 14.12 12.29
CA GLY A 131 -16.38 14.36 12.96
C GLY A 131 -15.31 13.33 12.60
N ILE A 132 -15.40 12.70 11.43
CA ILE A 132 -14.42 11.71 10.95
C ILE A 132 -13.57 12.31 9.82
N VAL A 133 -12.26 12.08 9.88
CA VAL A 133 -11.31 12.39 8.80
C VAL A 133 -10.67 11.09 8.32
N HIS A 134 -10.68 10.84 7.01
CA HIS A 134 -10.24 9.56 6.44
C HIS A 134 -8.72 9.44 6.39
N ARG A 135 -8.02 10.50 5.96
CA ARG A 135 -6.55 10.62 5.85
C ARG A 135 -5.82 9.69 4.87
N ASP A 136 -6.55 8.89 4.09
CA ASP A 136 -5.95 7.97 3.10
C ASP A 136 -6.89 7.78 1.90
N LEU A 137 -7.48 8.87 1.41
CA LEU A 137 -8.22 8.87 0.17
C LEU A 137 -7.26 8.67 -1.00
N LYS A 138 -7.53 7.64 -1.81
CA LYS A 138 -6.73 7.23 -2.96
C LYS A 138 -7.54 6.26 -3.84
N PRO A 139 -7.14 6.01 -5.11
CA PRO A 139 -7.81 5.10 -6.02
C PRO A 139 -8.16 3.72 -5.45
N GLU A 140 -7.27 3.12 -4.66
CA GLU A 140 -7.45 1.81 -4.02
C GLU A 140 -8.69 1.75 -3.13
N ASN A 141 -9.06 2.88 -2.52
CA ASN A 141 -10.13 2.98 -1.53
C ASN A 141 -11.46 3.42 -2.16
N LEU A 142 -11.53 3.50 -3.50
CA LEU A 142 -12.70 3.90 -4.27
C LEU A 142 -13.22 2.71 -5.07
N LEU A 143 -14.22 2.02 -4.52
CA LEU A 143 -14.76 0.78 -5.09
C LEU A 143 -16.11 1.04 -5.76
N LEU A 144 -16.51 0.17 -6.68
CA LEU A 144 -17.84 0.16 -7.26
C LEU A 144 -18.72 -0.89 -6.60
N ALA A 145 -19.96 -0.53 -6.29
CA ALA A 145 -20.91 -1.41 -5.62
C ALA A 145 -21.15 -2.72 -6.39
N SER A 146 -21.21 -2.66 -7.72
CA SER A 146 -21.36 -3.82 -8.61
C SER A 146 -20.78 -3.51 -10.00
N LYS A 147 -20.77 -4.51 -10.89
CA LYS A 147 -20.41 -4.33 -12.32
C LYS A 147 -21.54 -3.74 -13.17
N SER A 148 -22.68 -3.44 -12.57
CA SER A 148 -23.83 -2.87 -13.29
C SER A 148 -23.51 -1.47 -13.79
N LYS A 149 -23.98 -1.12 -14.98
CA LYS A 149 -23.84 0.24 -15.51
C LYS A 149 -24.47 1.25 -14.54
N GLY A 150 -23.71 2.26 -14.14
CA GLY A 150 -24.16 3.27 -13.16
C GLY A 150 -24.09 2.80 -11.70
N ALA A 151 -23.33 1.75 -11.39
CA ALA A 151 -23.09 1.34 -10.01
C ALA A 151 -22.49 2.49 -9.18
N ALA A 152 -22.94 2.61 -7.94
CA ALA A 152 -22.48 3.66 -7.03
C ALA A 152 -21.01 3.48 -6.66
N VAL A 153 -20.29 4.60 -6.55
CA VAL A 153 -18.95 4.66 -5.95
C VAL A 153 -19.09 4.54 -4.44
N LYS A 154 -18.29 3.67 -3.83
CA LYS A 154 -18.25 3.40 -2.39
C LYS A 154 -16.84 3.60 -1.85
N LEU A 155 -16.71 4.48 -0.87
CA LEU A 155 -15.50 4.68 -0.09
C LEU A 155 -15.28 3.51 0.87
N ALA A 156 -14.07 2.96 0.86
CA ALA A 156 -13.65 1.82 1.66
C ALA A 156 -12.38 2.13 2.47
N ASP A 157 -12.06 1.25 3.43
CA ASP A 157 -10.85 1.24 4.27
C ASP A 157 -10.62 2.48 5.16
N PHE A 158 -11.15 2.42 6.39
CA PHE A 158 -11.00 3.46 7.40
C PHE A 158 -9.86 3.17 8.39
N GLY A 159 -8.89 2.29 8.06
CA GLY A 159 -7.82 1.90 8.99
C GLY A 159 -6.92 3.05 9.47
N LEU A 160 -6.84 4.14 8.70
CA LEU A 160 -6.12 5.36 9.07
C LEU A 160 -7.03 6.49 9.55
N ALA A 161 -8.34 6.29 9.59
CA ALA A 161 -9.29 7.34 9.98
C ALA A 161 -9.14 7.75 11.45
N ILE A 162 -9.57 8.99 11.74
CA ILE A 162 -9.55 9.59 13.07
C ILE A 162 -10.88 10.31 13.36
N GLU A 163 -11.18 10.43 14.65
CA GLU A 163 -12.24 11.30 15.17
C GLU A 163 -11.64 12.67 15.52
N VAL A 164 -12.34 13.73 15.14
CA VAL A 164 -12.02 15.13 15.44
C VAL A 164 -13.20 15.79 16.14
N GLN A 165 -12.91 16.69 17.08
CA GLN A 165 -13.96 17.42 17.81
C GLN A 165 -14.30 18.72 17.07
N GLY A 166 -15.50 18.77 16.47
CA GLY A 166 -15.92 19.93 15.68
C GLY A 166 -14.94 20.22 14.55
N ASP A 167 -14.39 21.44 14.53
CA ASP A 167 -13.38 21.90 13.57
C ASP A 167 -11.99 22.07 14.21
N GLN A 168 -11.78 21.54 15.41
CA GLN A 168 -10.48 21.57 16.06
C GLN A 168 -9.44 20.79 15.25
N GLN A 169 -8.28 21.41 15.07
CA GLN A 169 -7.13 20.80 14.41
C GLN A 169 -6.11 20.38 15.46
N ALA A 170 -5.46 19.24 15.24
CA ALA A 170 -4.41 18.73 16.11
C ALA A 170 -3.37 17.96 15.28
N TRP A 171 -2.24 17.64 15.90
CA TRP A 171 -1.27 16.76 15.30
C TRP A 171 -1.64 15.29 15.53
N PHE A 172 -2.26 14.66 14.54
CA PHE A 172 -2.67 13.24 14.61
C PHE A 172 -1.60 12.26 14.08
N GLY A 173 -0.37 12.74 13.92
CA GLY A 173 0.75 11.98 13.39
C GLY A 173 0.86 11.99 11.86
N PHE A 174 1.99 11.50 11.35
CA PHE A 174 2.25 11.36 9.93
C PHE A 174 1.64 10.04 9.41
N ALA A 175 0.60 10.12 8.59
CA ALA A 175 -0.10 8.96 8.01
C ALA A 175 -0.73 9.35 6.67
N GLY A 176 -0.84 8.39 5.76
CA GLY A 176 -1.38 8.56 4.40
C GLY A 176 -0.40 8.12 3.32
N THR A 177 -0.86 8.08 2.08
CA THR A 177 -0.08 7.64 0.92
C THR A 177 0.66 8.84 0.29
N PRO A 178 2.00 8.78 0.03
CA PRO A 178 2.83 9.94 -0.32
C PRO A 178 2.27 10.94 -1.34
N GLY A 179 1.74 10.46 -2.48
CA GLY A 179 1.20 11.33 -3.55
C GLY A 179 -0.13 12.02 -3.22
N TYR A 180 -0.79 11.64 -2.11
CA TYR A 180 -2.07 12.18 -1.66
C TYR A 180 -1.96 12.95 -0.33
N LEU A 181 -0.76 13.00 0.27
CA LEU A 181 -0.51 13.75 1.48
C LEU A 181 -0.67 15.25 1.23
N SER A 182 -1.30 15.94 2.19
CA SER A 182 -1.47 17.39 2.10
C SER A 182 -0.24 18.15 2.63
N PRO A 183 -0.05 19.43 2.21
CA PRO A 183 1.10 20.24 2.63
C PRO A 183 1.25 20.37 4.14
N GLU A 184 0.15 20.57 4.86
CA GLU A 184 0.15 20.72 6.32
C GLU A 184 0.61 19.45 7.06
N VAL A 185 0.29 18.25 6.54
CA VAL A 185 0.81 17.00 7.11
C VAL A 185 2.33 16.88 6.90
N LEU A 186 2.82 17.26 5.71
CA LEU A 186 4.26 17.23 5.39
C LEU A 186 5.05 18.29 6.17
N ARG A 187 4.45 19.43 6.49
CA ARG A 187 5.03 20.48 7.35
C ARG A 187 4.98 20.13 8.84
N LYS A 188 4.23 19.09 9.21
CA LYS A 188 3.95 18.69 10.58
C LYS A 188 3.12 19.70 11.36
N ASP A 189 2.29 20.45 10.65
CA ASP A 189 1.33 21.38 11.24
C ASP A 189 0.12 20.60 11.80
N PRO A 190 -0.60 21.14 12.80
CA PRO A 190 -1.91 20.63 13.17
C PRO A 190 -2.84 20.58 11.94
N TYR A 191 -3.64 19.53 11.83
CA TYR A 191 -4.54 19.34 10.69
C TYR A 191 -5.88 18.75 11.12
N GLY A 192 -6.83 18.67 10.17
CA GLY A 192 -8.16 18.13 10.37
C GLY A 192 -8.82 17.77 9.04
N LYS A 193 -10.13 17.98 8.92
CA LYS A 193 -10.95 17.70 7.72
C LYS A 193 -10.35 18.14 6.37
N PRO A 194 -9.65 19.29 6.25
CA PRO A 194 -9.12 19.76 4.95
C PRO A 194 -8.12 18.82 4.27
N VAL A 195 -7.48 17.89 4.99
CA VAL A 195 -6.53 16.93 4.38
C VAL A 195 -7.23 16.02 3.36
N ASP A 196 -8.49 15.65 3.63
CA ASP A 196 -9.28 14.81 2.72
C ASP A 196 -9.63 15.58 1.44
N MET A 197 -9.88 16.89 1.55
CA MET A 197 -10.18 17.74 0.40
C MET A 197 -8.98 17.93 -0.53
N TRP A 198 -7.76 17.95 0.01
CA TRP A 198 -6.53 17.92 -0.81
C TRP A 198 -6.45 16.62 -1.61
N ALA A 199 -6.66 15.47 -0.96
CA ALA A 199 -6.65 14.18 -1.62
C ALA A 199 -7.75 14.08 -2.70
N CYS A 200 -8.94 14.63 -2.47
CA CYS A 200 -9.97 14.76 -3.50
C CYS A 200 -9.50 15.58 -4.71
N GLY A 201 -8.73 16.66 -4.51
CA GLY A 201 -8.15 17.44 -5.59
C GLY A 201 -7.15 16.64 -6.44
N VAL A 202 -6.29 15.86 -5.78
CA VAL A 202 -5.36 14.93 -6.44
C VAL A 202 -6.13 13.87 -7.24
N ILE A 203 -7.17 13.27 -6.65
CA ILE A 203 -8.02 12.27 -7.30
C ILE A 203 -8.74 12.88 -8.51
N LEU A 204 -9.34 14.06 -8.38
CA LEU A 204 -10.04 14.75 -9.46
C LEU A 204 -9.10 15.06 -10.63
N TYR A 205 -7.87 15.51 -10.34
CA TYR A 205 -6.86 15.72 -11.37
C TYR A 205 -6.60 14.42 -12.16
N ILE A 206 -6.38 13.30 -11.48
CA ILE A 206 -6.15 12.00 -12.15
C ILE A 206 -7.40 11.54 -12.91
N LEU A 207 -8.60 11.76 -12.38
CA LEU A 207 -9.84 11.42 -13.08
C LEU A 207 -9.99 12.15 -14.42
N LEU A 208 -9.38 13.32 -14.61
CA LEU A 208 -9.50 14.11 -15.84
C LEU A 208 -8.43 13.81 -16.88
N VAL A 209 -7.20 13.50 -16.47
CA VAL A 209 -6.06 13.33 -17.40
C VAL A 209 -5.26 12.04 -17.23
N GLY A 210 -5.55 11.26 -16.18
CA GLY A 210 -4.99 9.93 -15.99
C GLY A 210 -3.57 9.87 -15.43
N TYR A 211 -3.00 11.00 -15.02
CA TYR A 211 -1.72 11.08 -14.31
C TYR A 211 -1.83 12.00 -13.08
N PRO A 212 -0.98 11.82 -12.05
CA PRO A 212 -1.04 12.61 -10.82
C PRO A 212 -0.46 14.02 -10.99
N PRO A 213 -0.97 15.03 -10.26
CA PRO A 213 -0.45 16.40 -10.28
C PRO A 213 0.94 16.56 -9.64
N PHE A 214 1.31 15.63 -8.76
CA PHE A 214 2.60 15.62 -8.07
C PHE A 214 3.25 14.26 -8.25
N TRP A 215 4.47 14.23 -8.79
CA TRP A 215 5.20 12.99 -8.97
C TRP A 215 6.72 13.23 -9.05
N ASP A 216 7.46 12.39 -8.37
CA ASP A 216 8.92 12.30 -8.48
C ASP A 216 9.36 10.88 -8.07
N GLU A 217 10.51 10.41 -8.56
CA GLU A 217 11.13 9.18 -8.07
C GLU A 217 11.71 9.37 -6.68
N ASP A 218 12.26 10.57 -6.41
CA ASP A 218 12.75 10.96 -5.11
C ASP A 218 11.58 11.47 -4.24
N GLN A 219 11.28 10.70 -3.19
CA GLN A 219 10.20 11.04 -2.26
C GLN A 219 10.40 12.42 -1.60
N HIS A 220 11.64 12.87 -1.39
CA HIS A 220 11.91 14.18 -0.83
C HIS A 220 11.50 15.30 -1.80
N ARG A 221 11.80 15.14 -3.09
CA ARG A 221 11.39 16.09 -4.14
C ARG A 221 9.88 16.10 -4.33
N LEU A 222 9.24 14.93 -4.33
CA LEU A 222 7.78 14.82 -4.31
C LEU A 222 7.17 15.64 -3.17
N TYR A 223 7.71 15.50 -1.95
CA TYR A 223 7.24 16.29 -0.80
C TYR A 223 7.50 17.79 -0.95
N GLN A 224 8.56 18.19 -1.64
CA GLN A 224 8.80 19.61 -1.95
C GLN A 224 7.76 20.14 -2.94
N GLN A 225 7.44 19.40 -4.01
CA GLN A 225 6.40 19.76 -4.98
C GLN A 225 5.04 19.96 -4.28
N ILE A 226 4.63 18.99 -3.45
CA ILE A 226 3.37 19.05 -2.69
C ILE A 226 3.35 20.27 -1.77
N LYS A 227 4.41 20.49 -0.97
CA LYS A 227 4.48 21.64 -0.06
C LYS A 227 4.48 22.98 -0.79
N ALA A 228 5.00 23.03 -2.02
CA ALA A 228 4.97 24.22 -2.85
C ALA A 228 3.64 24.40 -3.60
N GLY A 229 2.77 23.37 -3.63
CA GLY A 229 1.61 23.35 -4.51
C GLY A 229 2.01 23.46 -5.98
N ALA A 230 3.16 22.89 -6.35
CA ALA A 230 3.72 22.97 -7.69
C ALA A 230 3.09 21.90 -8.59
N TYR A 231 1.93 22.22 -9.16
CA TYR A 231 1.28 21.49 -10.24
C TYR A 231 0.85 22.48 -11.32
N ASP A 232 0.61 21.98 -12.52
CA ASP A 232 0.17 22.75 -13.67
C ASP A 232 -0.90 22.00 -14.47
N PHE A 233 -1.37 22.63 -15.54
CA PHE A 233 -2.35 22.09 -16.48
C PHE A 233 -1.73 22.07 -17.89
N PRO A 234 -0.81 21.14 -18.18
CA PRO A 234 -0.02 21.15 -19.40
C PRO A 234 -0.86 20.85 -20.65
N SER A 235 -0.50 21.49 -21.75
CA SER A 235 -1.04 21.20 -23.09
C SER A 235 -0.40 19.93 -23.66
N PRO A 236 -1.09 19.17 -24.54
CA PRO A 236 -2.42 19.49 -25.09
C PRO A 236 -3.61 18.97 -24.27
N GLU A 237 -3.40 18.00 -23.37
CA GLU A 237 -4.50 17.26 -22.73
C GLU A 237 -5.43 18.17 -21.90
N TRP A 238 -4.90 19.22 -21.28
CA TRP A 238 -5.67 20.17 -20.49
C TRP A 238 -6.34 21.27 -21.31
N ASP A 239 -6.01 21.45 -22.59
CA ASP A 239 -6.58 22.52 -23.41
C ASP A 239 -8.09 22.34 -23.62
N THR A 240 -8.52 21.08 -23.64
CA THR A 240 -9.92 20.68 -23.81
C THR A 240 -10.67 20.53 -22.48
N VAL A 241 -9.99 20.71 -21.34
CA VAL A 241 -10.60 20.61 -20.01
C VAL A 241 -11.23 21.95 -19.64
N THR A 242 -12.50 21.90 -19.19
CA THR A 242 -13.27 23.11 -18.85
C THR A 242 -12.57 23.97 -17.78
N PRO A 243 -12.69 25.31 -17.87
CA PRO A 243 -12.18 26.21 -16.83
C PRO A 243 -12.73 25.88 -15.44
N GLU A 244 -13.99 25.45 -15.34
CA GLU A 244 -14.66 25.13 -14.08
C GLU A 244 -14.12 23.86 -13.43
N ALA A 245 -13.67 22.87 -14.22
CA ALA A 245 -12.95 21.72 -13.69
C ALA A 245 -11.62 22.14 -13.06
N LYS A 246 -10.84 22.96 -13.78
CA LYS A 246 -9.56 23.51 -13.31
C LYS A 246 -9.73 24.37 -12.06
N ASP A 247 -10.78 25.19 -12.03
CA ASP A 247 -11.13 26.03 -10.86
C ASP A 247 -11.46 25.19 -9.62
N LEU A 248 -12.23 24.11 -9.77
CA LEU A 248 -12.50 23.20 -8.66
C LEU A 248 -11.23 22.52 -8.15
N ILE A 249 -10.34 22.07 -9.04
CA ILE A 249 -9.03 21.52 -8.68
C ILE A 249 -8.21 22.56 -7.92
N ASN A 250 -8.13 23.80 -8.39
CA ASN A 250 -7.39 24.87 -7.72
C ASN A 250 -7.90 25.13 -6.30
N LYS A 251 -9.22 25.13 -6.12
CA LYS A 251 -9.88 25.29 -4.81
C LYS A 251 -9.61 24.13 -3.86
N MET A 252 -9.46 22.90 -4.35
CA MET A 252 -9.08 21.72 -3.56
C MET A 252 -7.58 21.66 -3.27
N LEU A 253 -6.73 21.97 -4.26
CA LEU A 253 -5.26 21.98 -4.16
C LEU A 253 -4.73 23.32 -3.62
N THR A 254 -5.53 24.02 -2.82
CA THR A 254 -5.11 25.23 -2.12
C THR A 254 -4.22 24.86 -0.94
N ILE A 255 -3.01 25.44 -0.89
CA ILE A 255 -1.97 25.10 0.10
C ILE A 255 -2.41 25.42 1.53
N ASN A 256 -3.05 26.57 1.75
CA ASN A 256 -3.53 26.96 3.08
C ASN A 256 -4.84 26.23 3.38
N PRO A 257 -4.88 25.30 4.36
CA PRO A 257 -6.07 24.51 4.64
C PRO A 257 -7.27 25.35 5.11
N ALA A 258 -7.05 26.54 5.67
CA ALA A 258 -8.14 27.44 6.07
C ALA A 258 -8.82 28.14 4.87
N LYS A 259 -8.16 28.17 3.72
CA LYS A 259 -8.70 28.72 2.45
C LYS A 259 -9.15 27.63 1.48
N ARG A 260 -8.87 26.37 1.80
CA ARG A 260 -9.20 25.22 0.95
C ARG A 260 -10.70 24.96 1.02
N ILE A 261 -11.30 24.68 -0.14
CA ILE A 261 -12.74 24.40 -0.23
C ILE A 261 -13.14 23.21 0.64
N THR A 262 -14.28 23.32 1.30
CA THR A 262 -14.88 22.23 2.09
C THR A 262 -15.67 21.27 1.19
N ALA A 263 -15.98 20.06 1.69
CA ALA A 263 -16.78 19.09 0.92
C ALA A 263 -18.18 19.65 0.58
N SER A 264 -18.82 20.35 1.53
CA SER A 264 -20.13 20.99 1.34
C SER A 264 -20.10 22.08 0.27
N GLU A 265 -19.04 22.90 0.23
CA GLU A 265 -18.87 23.93 -0.81
C GLU A 265 -18.55 23.30 -2.17
N ALA A 266 -17.71 22.27 -2.22
CA ALA A 266 -17.36 21.57 -3.44
C ALA A 266 -18.58 20.92 -4.11
N LEU A 267 -19.50 20.34 -3.33
CA LEU A 267 -20.76 19.80 -3.84
C LEU A 267 -21.68 20.85 -4.49
N LYS A 268 -21.52 22.13 -4.11
CA LYS A 268 -22.27 23.26 -4.68
C LYS A 268 -21.54 23.90 -5.86
N HIS A 269 -20.33 23.45 -6.20
CA HIS A 269 -19.56 24.00 -7.31
C HIS A 269 -20.30 23.78 -8.65
N PRO A 270 -20.32 24.76 -9.58
CA PRO A 270 -21.05 24.64 -10.85
C PRO A 270 -20.66 23.40 -11.67
N TRP A 271 -19.37 23.05 -11.71
CA TRP A 271 -18.89 21.84 -12.39
C TRP A 271 -19.47 20.53 -11.84
N ILE A 272 -19.98 20.54 -10.60
CA ILE A 272 -20.67 19.41 -9.95
C ILE A 272 -22.18 19.54 -10.07
N CYS A 273 -22.76 20.62 -9.53
CA CYS A 273 -24.21 20.76 -9.38
C CYS A 273 -24.93 21.17 -10.67
N GLN A 274 -24.22 21.72 -11.64
CA GLN A 274 -24.72 22.11 -12.97
C GLN A 274 -24.02 21.30 -14.08
N ARG A 275 -23.66 20.04 -13.78
CA ARG A 275 -22.92 19.14 -14.66
C ARG A 275 -23.45 19.11 -16.10
N SER A 276 -24.77 19.08 -16.28
CA SER A 276 -25.41 18.97 -17.60
C SER A 276 -25.11 20.14 -18.53
N THR A 277 -24.75 21.31 -17.99
CA THR A 277 -24.46 22.52 -18.77
C THR A 277 -23.00 22.95 -18.70
N VAL A 278 -22.27 22.55 -17.64
CA VAL A 278 -20.90 23.01 -17.37
C VAL A 278 -19.84 21.97 -17.72
N ALA A 279 -20.08 20.68 -17.43
CA ALA A 279 -19.07 19.65 -17.65
C ALA A 279 -19.09 19.18 -19.11
N SER A 280 -17.91 19.02 -19.70
CA SER A 280 -17.78 18.54 -21.09
C SER A 280 -18.32 17.12 -21.28
N MET A 281 -19.09 16.92 -22.35
CA MET A 281 -19.53 15.61 -22.87
C MET A 281 -18.67 15.17 -24.06
N MET A 282 -17.40 15.55 -24.10
CA MET A 282 -16.47 15.03 -25.09
C MET A 282 -15.82 13.75 -24.56
N HIS A 283 -15.75 12.69 -25.37
CA HIS A 283 -14.98 11.49 -25.03
C HIS A 283 -13.49 11.83 -24.93
N ARG A 284 -12.82 11.31 -23.90
CA ARG A 284 -11.41 11.59 -23.61
C ARG A 284 -10.58 10.30 -23.69
N GLN A 285 -10.31 9.84 -24.92
CA GLN A 285 -9.55 8.59 -25.13
C GLN A 285 -8.12 8.66 -24.56
N GLU A 286 -7.43 9.79 -24.70
CA GLU A 286 -6.07 9.97 -24.16
C GLU A 286 -6.04 9.81 -22.62
N THR A 287 -7.06 10.32 -21.92
CA THR A 287 -7.22 10.14 -20.47
C THR A 287 -7.33 8.66 -20.11
N VAL A 288 -8.11 7.89 -20.86
CA VAL A 288 -8.30 6.44 -20.65
C VAL A 288 -6.97 5.69 -20.82
N ASP A 289 -6.20 6.03 -21.85
CA ASP A 289 -4.90 5.39 -22.12
C ASP A 289 -3.85 5.72 -21.03
N CYS A 290 -3.82 6.96 -20.56
CA CYS A 290 -2.98 7.39 -19.43
C CYS A 290 -3.38 6.69 -18.12
N LEU A 291 -4.68 6.60 -17.83
CA LEU A 291 -5.21 5.88 -16.67
C LEU A 291 -4.79 4.40 -16.66
N LYS A 292 -4.80 3.75 -17.83
CA LYS A 292 -4.37 2.35 -17.96
C LYS A 292 -2.90 2.17 -17.53
N LYS A 293 -2.02 3.06 -17.98
CA LYS A 293 -0.59 3.05 -17.58
C LYS A 293 -0.43 3.35 -16.09
N PHE A 294 -1.18 4.32 -15.57
CA PHE A 294 -1.17 4.69 -14.16
C PHE A 294 -1.59 3.52 -13.26
N ASN A 295 -2.68 2.84 -13.59
CA ASN A 295 -3.18 1.67 -12.86
C ASN A 295 -2.17 0.52 -12.83
N ALA A 296 -1.58 0.19 -13.98
CA ALA A 296 -0.56 -0.85 -14.07
C ALA A 296 0.66 -0.52 -13.17
N ARG A 297 1.15 0.72 -13.24
CA ARG A 297 2.28 1.19 -12.41
C ARG A 297 1.96 1.15 -10.92
N ARG A 298 0.75 1.59 -10.55
CA ARG A 298 0.29 1.63 -9.16
C ARG A 298 0.12 0.23 -8.57
N LYS A 299 -0.52 -0.70 -9.26
CA LYS A 299 -0.66 -2.10 -8.81
C LYS A 299 0.69 -2.76 -8.61
N LEU A 300 1.64 -2.54 -9.53
CA LEU A 300 3.01 -3.04 -9.37
C LEU A 300 3.69 -2.48 -8.12
N LYS A 301 3.66 -1.16 -7.92
CA LYS A 301 4.23 -0.51 -6.72
C LYS A 301 3.53 -0.94 -5.42
N GLY A 302 2.21 -1.08 -5.43
CA GLY A 302 1.42 -1.49 -4.28
C GLY A 302 1.65 -2.94 -3.87
N ALA A 303 1.83 -3.84 -4.84
CA ALA A 303 2.25 -5.22 -4.58
C ALA A 303 3.64 -5.26 -3.92
N ILE A 304 4.60 -4.47 -4.44
CA ILE A 304 5.95 -4.36 -3.87
C ILE A 304 5.88 -3.81 -2.44
N LEU A 305 5.15 -2.71 -2.20
CA LEU A 305 5.05 -2.10 -0.87
C LEU A 305 4.34 -3.02 0.13
N THR A 306 3.32 -3.77 -0.28
CA THR A 306 2.65 -4.76 0.56
C THR A 306 3.62 -5.87 0.98
N THR A 307 4.42 -6.37 0.05
CA THR A 307 5.53 -7.29 0.33
C THR A 307 6.55 -6.67 1.31
N MET A 308 6.93 -5.41 1.12
CA MET A 308 7.83 -4.68 2.02
C MET A 308 7.23 -4.36 3.40
N LEU A 309 5.91 -4.15 3.52
CA LEU A 309 5.24 -3.81 4.79
C LEU A 309 4.88 -5.05 5.61
N ALA A 310 4.50 -6.14 4.95
CA ALA A 310 4.39 -7.45 5.60
C ALA A 310 5.72 -7.86 6.27
N THR A 311 6.85 -7.41 5.70
CA THR A 311 8.21 -7.61 6.25
C THR A 311 8.65 -6.52 7.25
N ARG A 312 8.05 -5.32 7.25
CA ARG A 312 8.42 -4.17 8.13
C ARG A 312 7.75 -4.15 9.51
N ASN A 313 6.58 -4.76 9.66
CA ASN A 313 5.78 -4.66 10.90
C ASN A 313 6.35 -5.45 12.09
N PHE A 314 7.49 -6.11 11.91
CA PHE A 314 8.24 -6.76 12.98
C PHE A 314 9.40 -5.92 13.54
N SER A 315 9.60 -4.68 13.06
CA SER A 315 10.92 -4.02 13.11
C SER A 315 10.95 -2.60 13.69
N ALA A 316 10.00 -2.22 14.55
CA ALA A 316 9.91 -0.84 15.03
C ALA A 316 10.00 -0.68 16.55
N ARG A 317 11.22 -0.43 17.06
CA ARG A 317 11.49 0.61 18.09
C ARG A 317 12.99 0.77 18.38
N SER A 318 13.57 1.89 17.94
CA SER A 318 14.51 2.73 18.71
C SER A 318 15.07 3.83 17.80
N LEU A 319 14.71 5.08 18.08
CA LEU A 319 15.34 6.28 17.51
C LEU A 319 16.35 6.80 18.52
N LEU A 320 17.63 6.84 18.15
CA LEU A 320 18.64 7.65 18.84
C LEU A 320 19.25 8.65 17.85
N LYS A 321 19.19 9.92 18.25
CA LYS A 321 19.86 11.07 17.62
C LYS A 321 21.37 10.86 17.62
N LYS A 322 22.06 11.31 16.57
CA LYS A 322 23.46 11.74 16.64
C LYS A 322 23.68 13.09 15.94
N PRO A 323 24.70 13.86 16.38
CA PRO A 323 24.86 15.29 16.07
C PRO A 323 25.64 15.55 14.76
N ASP A 324 25.60 16.82 14.34
CA ASP A 324 26.20 17.40 13.14
C ASP A 324 27.74 17.29 13.06
N GLY A 325 28.24 17.27 11.81
CA GLY A 325 29.58 17.69 11.39
C GLY A 325 30.49 16.58 10.89
N VAL A 326 30.81 16.54 9.60
CA VAL A 326 31.97 17.18 8.94
C VAL A 326 31.83 17.00 7.42
N LYS A 327 32.14 18.06 6.67
CA LYS A 327 32.23 18.10 5.21
C LYS A 327 33.53 17.42 4.76
N GLU A 328 33.45 16.54 3.76
CA GLU A 328 34.55 16.33 2.81
C GLU A 328 34.01 16.30 1.39
N SER A 329 34.86 16.79 0.51
CA SER A 329 34.58 17.47 -0.75
C SER A 329 34.65 16.56 -1.98
N THR A 330 33.83 16.95 -2.95
CA THR A 330 33.93 16.80 -4.41
C THR A 330 35.25 16.32 -5.01
N GLU A 331 35.15 15.25 -5.81
CA GLU A 331 35.67 15.04 -7.17
C GLU A 331 35.07 13.68 -7.63
N SER A 332 34.61 13.42 -8.85
CA SER A 332 34.47 14.18 -10.08
C SER A 332 33.40 13.47 -10.94
N SER A 333 32.77 14.26 -11.78
CA SER A 333 31.84 13.93 -12.85
C SER A 333 32.28 12.76 -13.74
N ASN A 334 31.51 11.67 -13.71
CA ASN A 334 31.32 10.74 -14.83
C ASN A 334 29.88 10.20 -14.77
N THR A 335 28.91 11.05 -15.11
CA THR A 335 27.56 10.61 -15.49
C THR A 335 27.64 9.95 -16.86
N THR A 336 28.12 8.72 -16.92
CA THR A 336 27.66 7.80 -17.96
C THR A 336 26.17 7.58 -17.69
N ILE A 337 25.33 8.04 -18.61
CA ILE A 337 23.90 7.72 -18.65
C ILE A 337 23.82 6.19 -18.63
N GLU A 338 23.54 5.58 -17.47
CA GLU A 338 23.24 4.15 -17.42
C GLU A 338 22.02 3.94 -18.30
N ASP A 339 22.16 3.05 -19.29
CA ASP A 339 21.07 2.64 -20.16
C ASP A 339 19.84 2.24 -19.31
N GLU A 340 18.68 2.81 -19.60
CA GLU A 340 17.43 2.54 -18.87
C GLU A 340 17.12 1.03 -18.83
N ASP A 341 17.53 0.27 -19.84
CA ASP A 341 17.43 -1.19 -19.85
C ASP A 341 18.34 -1.84 -18.79
N VAL A 342 19.58 -1.37 -18.65
CA VAL A 342 20.51 -1.85 -17.61
C VAL A 342 19.96 -1.55 -16.22
N LYS A 343 19.37 -0.36 -16.02
CA LYS A 343 18.73 0.00 -14.75
C LYS A 343 17.53 -0.90 -14.44
N ALA A 344 16.68 -1.18 -15.43
CA ALA A 344 15.54 -2.09 -15.29
C ALA A 344 15.98 -3.53 -14.94
N ARG A 345 17.01 -4.05 -15.61
CA ARG A 345 17.57 -5.38 -15.32
C ARG A 345 18.21 -5.46 -13.92
N LYS A 346 18.96 -4.44 -13.50
CA LYS A 346 19.49 -4.38 -12.13
C LYS A 346 18.36 -4.40 -11.09
N GLN A 347 17.28 -3.67 -11.33
CA GLN A 347 16.11 -3.66 -10.45
C GLN A 347 15.39 -5.01 -10.40
N GLU A 348 15.35 -5.76 -11.51
CA GLU A 348 14.82 -7.13 -11.55
C GLU A 348 15.63 -8.08 -10.65
N ILE A 349 16.97 -8.00 -10.69
CA ILE A 349 17.86 -8.81 -9.84
C ILE A 349 17.69 -8.48 -8.35
N ILE A 350 17.56 -7.20 -8.00
CA ILE A 350 17.27 -6.78 -6.62
C ILE A 350 15.93 -7.39 -6.17
N LYS A 351 14.90 -7.32 -7.02
CA LYS A 351 13.57 -7.84 -6.72
C LYS A 351 13.55 -9.35 -6.47
N VAL A 352 14.19 -10.15 -7.33
CA VAL A 352 14.23 -11.61 -7.13
C VAL A 352 15.06 -11.99 -5.88
N THR A 353 16.06 -11.18 -5.54
CA THR A 353 16.84 -11.33 -4.29
C THR A 353 16.01 -11.03 -3.06
N GLU A 354 15.17 -9.99 -3.09
CA GLU A 354 14.22 -9.69 -2.02
C GLU A 354 13.20 -10.82 -1.82
N GLN A 355 12.65 -11.38 -2.92
CA GLN A 355 11.74 -12.53 -2.88
C GLN A 355 12.39 -13.79 -2.28
N LEU A 356 13.65 -14.05 -2.61
CA LEU A 356 14.41 -15.16 -2.03
C LEU A 356 14.58 -14.99 -0.51
N ILE A 357 15.00 -13.80 -0.08
CA ILE A 357 15.18 -13.49 1.35
C ILE A 357 13.86 -13.58 2.11
N GLU A 358 12.76 -13.18 1.48
CA GLU A 358 11.41 -13.33 2.03
C GLU A 358 11.05 -14.81 2.23
N ALA A 359 11.28 -15.66 1.24
CA ALA A 359 11.05 -17.11 1.37
C ALA A 359 11.82 -17.71 2.55
N ILE A 360 13.09 -17.31 2.72
CA ILE A 360 13.93 -17.72 3.86
C ILE A 360 13.33 -17.24 5.18
N ASN A 361 12.99 -15.95 5.31
CA ASN A 361 12.47 -15.39 6.55
C ASN A 361 11.12 -15.98 6.98
N ASN A 362 10.28 -16.37 6.01
CA ASN A 362 8.98 -16.97 6.27
C ASN A 362 9.05 -18.48 6.52
N GLY A 363 10.21 -19.11 6.35
CA GLY A 363 10.33 -20.56 6.36
C GLY A 363 9.54 -21.23 5.23
N ASP A 364 9.32 -20.55 4.11
CA ASP A 364 8.60 -21.06 2.95
C ASP A 364 9.55 -21.80 2.01
N PHE A 365 9.74 -23.09 2.29
CA PHE A 365 10.64 -23.95 1.51
C PHE A 365 10.14 -24.20 0.08
N GLU A 366 8.82 -24.16 -0.15
CA GLU A 366 8.25 -24.35 -1.48
C GLU A 366 8.55 -23.14 -2.38
N ALA A 367 8.42 -21.92 -1.85
CA ALA A 367 8.84 -20.71 -2.56
C ALA A 367 10.36 -20.69 -2.79
N TYR A 368 11.15 -21.05 -1.77
CA TYR A 368 12.61 -21.10 -1.88
C TYR A 368 13.08 -22.03 -3.01
N THR A 369 12.54 -23.25 -3.09
CA THR A 369 12.89 -24.23 -4.13
C THR A 369 12.44 -23.83 -5.54
N LYS A 370 11.45 -22.95 -5.69
CA LYS A 370 11.06 -22.39 -7.00
C LYS A 370 12.05 -21.33 -7.50
N ILE A 371 12.75 -20.65 -6.57
CA ILE A 371 13.68 -19.57 -6.85
C ILE A 371 15.12 -20.08 -6.99
N CYS A 372 15.48 -21.16 -6.29
CA CYS A 372 16.82 -21.73 -6.38
C CYS A 372 16.92 -22.86 -7.41
N ASP A 373 18.08 -22.98 -8.04
CA ASP A 373 18.37 -24.10 -8.92
C ASP A 373 18.51 -25.41 -8.12
N PRO A 374 17.99 -26.56 -8.56
CA PRO A 374 18.12 -27.82 -7.82
C PRO A 374 19.57 -28.23 -7.49
N GLY A 375 20.55 -27.81 -8.30
CA GLY A 375 21.98 -27.97 -8.07
C GLY A 375 22.66 -26.75 -7.43
N LEU A 376 21.92 -25.92 -6.68
CA LEU A 376 22.44 -24.75 -5.98
C LEU A 376 23.69 -25.12 -5.19
N THR A 377 24.78 -24.40 -5.41
CA THR A 377 25.99 -24.52 -4.60
C THR A 377 26.07 -23.41 -3.55
N SER A 378 26.51 -23.72 -2.34
CA SER A 378 26.63 -22.73 -1.27
C SER A 378 27.93 -22.81 -0.48
N PHE A 379 28.47 -21.62 -0.15
CA PHE A 379 29.44 -21.41 0.92
C PHE A 379 28.77 -20.61 2.04
N GLU A 380 28.68 -21.17 3.22
CA GLU A 380 28.08 -20.48 4.37
C GLU A 380 28.71 -20.94 5.69
N PRO A 381 28.62 -20.13 6.78
CA PRO A 381 29.27 -20.44 8.05
C PRO A 381 28.92 -21.83 8.59
N GLU A 382 27.69 -22.28 8.38
CA GLU A 382 27.20 -23.57 8.84
C GLU A 382 27.76 -24.75 8.06
N ALA A 383 28.27 -24.53 6.84
CA ALA A 383 28.99 -25.54 6.08
C ALA A 383 30.43 -25.78 6.60
N LEU A 384 30.86 -25.02 7.63
CA LEU A 384 32.16 -25.16 8.29
C LEU A 384 33.35 -25.16 7.30
N GLY A 385 33.27 -24.30 6.29
CA GLY A 385 34.31 -24.14 5.27
C GLY A 385 34.23 -25.14 4.10
N ASN A 386 33.18 -25.96 4.02
CA ASN A 386 32.93 -26.86 2.89
C ASN A 386 31.99 -26.21 1.86
N LEU A 387 32.13 -26.61 0.59
CA LEU A 387 31.15 -26.32 -0.44
C LEU A 387 30.01 -27.33 -0.34
N VAL A 388 28.78 -26.83 -0.28
CA VAL A 388 27.57 -27.65 -0.23
C VAL A 388 26.86 -27.57 -1.59
N GLU A 389 26.24 -28.67 -2.02
CA GLU A 389 25.46 -28.74 -3.26
C GLU A 389 24.05 -29.28 -2.97
N GLY A 390 23.07 -28.69 -3.65
CA GLY A 390 21.67 -29.10 -3.60
C GLY A 390 20.85 -28.46 -2.48
N MET A 391 19.65 -28.99 -2.27
CA MET A 391 18.64 -28.40 -1.38
C MET A 391 18.57 -29.04 0.00
N ASP A 392 19.13 -30.23 0.19
CA ASP A 392 18.92 -31.02 1.40
C ASP A 392 19.53 -30.38 2.64
N PHE A 393 20.68 -29.73 2.48
CA PHE A 393 21.31 -28.96 3.56
C PHE A 393 20.41 -27.81 4.02
N HIS A 394 19.86 -27.03 3.08
CA HIS A 394 18.97 -25.93 3.40
C HIS A 394 17.62 -26.40 3.95
N ARG A 395 17.07 -27.52 3.42
CA ARG A 395 15.82 -28.14 3.90
C ARG A 395 15.85 -28.37 5.41
N PHE A 396 16.98 -28.82 5.95
CA PHE A 396 17.15 -29.01 7.38
C PHE A 396 16.87 -27.74 8.19
N TYR A 397 17.32 -26.55 7.73
CA TYR A 397 17.06 -25.27 8.41
C TYR A 397 15.60 -24.86 8.34
N PHE A 398 14.98 -25.04 7.18
CA PHE A 398 13.56 -24.74 7.00
C PHE A 398 12.68 -25.61 7.91
N GLU A 399 12.99 -26.90 8.02
CA GLU A 399 12.22 -27.84 8.83
C GLU A 399 12.47 -27.69 10.35
N ASN A 400 13.70 -27.35 10.77
CA ASN A 400 14.09 -27.46 12.18
C ASN A 400 14.34 -26.13 12.90
N ALA A 401 14.67 -25.06 12.19
CA ALA A 401 15.10 -23.81 12.80
C ALA A 401 14.21 -22.61 12.44
N LEU A 402 13.91 -22.45 11.16
CA LEU A 402 13.10 -21.32 10.67
C LEU A 402 11.60 -21.54 10.94
N SER A 403 11.10 -22.78 10.83
CA SER A 403 9.69 -23.13 11.11
C SER A 403 9.28 -23.04 12.58
N LYS A 404 10.24 -23.10 13.52
CA LYS A 404 9.96 -23.16 14.98
C LYS A 404 10.12 -21.83 15.70
N SER A 405 10.72 -20.83 15.07
CA SER A 405 10.90 -19.50 15.68
C SER A 405 9.67 -18.63 15.47
N ASN A 406 8.83 -18.52 16.51
CA ASN A 406 7.69 -17.58 16.53
C ASN A 406 8.11 -16.12 16.80
N LYS A 407 9.42 -15.81 16.79
CA LYS A 407 9.94 -14.50 17.13
C LYS A 407 10.16 -13.64 15.87
N PRO A 408 9.89 -12.32 15.96
CA PRO A 408 10.21 -11.37 14.91
C PRO A 408 11.64 -11.50 14.40
N ILE A 409 11.84 -11.63 13.09
CA ILE A 409 13.14 -11.44 12.43
C ILE A 409 12.99 -10.31 11.40
N HIS A 410 13.78 -9.25 11.53
CA HIS A 410 13.85 -8.15 10.58
C HIS A 410 15.11 -8.29 9.73
N THR A 411 14.97 -8.18 8.42
CA THR A 411 16.11 -8.16 7.50
C THR A 411 16.20 -6.82 6.79
N ILE A 412 17.40 -6.23 6.74
CA ILE A 412 17.72 -5.03 5.96
C ILE A 412 18.83 -5.40 4.97
N ILE A 413 18.63 -5.08 3.70
CA ILE A 413 19.66 -5.15 2.67
C ILE A 413 20.29 -3.77 2.55
N LEU A 414 21.60 -3.68 2.79
CA LEU A 414 22.38 -2.46 2.66
C LEU A 414 23.30 -2.55 1.46
N ASN A 415 23.38 -1.44 0.73
CA ASN A 415 24.28 -1.21 -0.40
C ASN A 415 24.32 -2.39 -1.39
N PRO A 416 23.16 -2.80 -1.98
CA PRO A 416 23.17 -3.86 -2.97
C PRO A 416 23.93 -3.40 -4.22
N HIS A 417 24.95 -4.18 -4.60
CA HIS A 417 25.73 -3.98 -5.82
C HIS A 417 25.45 -5.10 -6.80
N VAL A 418 24.77 -4.76 -7.91
CA VAL A 418 24.43 -5.70 -8.98
C VAL A 418 25.42 -5.57 -10.14
N HIS A 419 26.00 -6.70 -10.53
CA HIS A 419 26.81 -6.89 -11.72
C HIS A 419 26.04 -7.76 -12.72
N LEU A 420 25.65 -7.19 -13.86
CA LEU A 420 25.05 -7.96 -14.95
C LEU A 420 26.16 -8.62 -15.78
N ILE A 421 25.98 -9.89 -16.12
CA ILE A 421 26.95 -10.70 -16.88
C ILE A 421 26.23 -11.24 -18.12
N GLY A 422 26.30 -10.48 -19.21
CA GLY A 422 25.51 -10.78 -20.41
C GLY A 422 24.01 -10.57 -20.19
N GLU A 423 23.19 -11.36 -20.90
CA GLU A 423 21.74 -11.27 -20.81
C GLU A 423 21.18 -12.17 -19.71
N ASP A 424 21.72 -13.38 -19.57
CA ASP A 424 21.14 -14.46 -18.76
C ASP A 424 21.85 -14.71 -17.43
N ALA A 425 22.86 -13.93 -17.06
CA ALA A 425 23.53 -14.07 -15.77
C ALA A 425 23.68 -12.73 -15.04
N ALA A 426 23.62 -12.78 -13.72
CA ALA A 426 23.89 -11.64 -12.87
C ALA A 426 24.45 -12.08 -11.52
N CYS A 427 25.21 -11.20 -10.89
CA CYS A 427 25.70 -11.36 -9.53
C CYS A 427 25.26 -10.17 -8.70
N ILE A 428 24.80 -10.40 -7.48
CA ILE A 428 24.51 -9.34 -6.52
C ILE A 428 25.26 -9.60 -5.22
N ALA A 429 25.93 -8.57 -4.71
CA ALA A 429 26.58 -8.57 -3.41
C ALA A 429 25.93 -7.51 -2.53
N TYR A 430 25.66 -7.84 -1.28
CA TYR A 430 25.02 -6.93 -0.32
C TYR A 430 25.40 -7.27 1.11
N ILE A 431 25.20 -6.30 1.99
CA ILE A 431 25.26 -6.53 3.44
C ILE A 431 23.84 -6.77 3.93
N ARG A 432 23.62 -7.89 4.60
CA ARG A 432 22.36 -8.22 5.24
C ARG A 432 22.49 -7.96 6.74
N LEU A 433 21.63 -7.10 7.27
CA LEU A 433 21.45 -6.95 8.71
C LEU A 433 20.20 -7.69 9.14
N THR A 434 20.35 -8.62 10.08
CA THR A 434 19.28 -9.42 10.65
C THR A 434 19.09 -9.03 12.10
N GLN A 435 17.97 -8.40 12.42
CA GLN A 435 17.60 -8.05 13.79
C GLN A 435 16.59 -9.06 14.31
N TYR A 436 16.81 -9.59 15.50
CA TYR A 436 16.00 -10.66 16.08
C TYR A 436 15.92 -10.51 17.59
N MET A 437 14.96 -11.20 18.22
CA MET A 437 14.87 -11.30 19.67
C MET A 437 15.54 -12.60 20.11
N ASP A 438 16.56 -12.51 20.96
CA ASP A 438 17.26 -13.70 21.48
C ASP A 438 16.38 -14.50 22.45
N ASN A 439 16.90 -15.63 22.95
CA ASN A 439 16.19 -16.51 23.88
C ASN A 439 15.79 -15.82 25.20
N THR A 440 16.46 -14.74 25.58
CA THR A 440 16.16 -13.93 26.77
C THR A 440 15.15 -12.81 26.52
N GLY A 441 14.73 -12.61 25.25
CA GLY A 441 13.83 -11.53 24.88
C GLY A 441 14.54 -10.19 24.76
N LEU A 442 15.86 -10.17 24.55
CA LEU A 442 16.61 -8.95 24.23
C LEU A 442 16.77 -8.82 22.70
N PRO A 443 16.65 -7.59 22.16
CA PRO A 443 16.90 -7.35 20.75
C PRO A 443 18.40 -7.48 20.45
N LYS A 444 18.72 -8.23 19.41
CA LYS A 444 20.05 -8.40 18.85
C LYS A 444 20.05 -8.00 17.38
N THR A 445 21.22 -7.62 16.87
CA THR A 445 21.44 -7.35 15.45
C THR A 445 22.66 -8.13 15.02
N MET A 446 22.54 -8.81 13.90
CA MET A 446 23.54 -9.65 13.28
C MET A 446 23.80 -9.13 11.88
N GLN A 447 25.06 -9.16 11.46
CA GLN A 447 25.46 -8.77 10.11
C GLN A 447 25.98 -10.01 9.38
N SER A 448 25.63 -10.12 8.10
CA SER A 448 26.23 -11.07 7.18
C SER A 448 26.43 -10.43 5.82
N GLU A 449 27.59 -10.65 5.20
CA GLU A 449 27.84 -10.27 3.82
C GLU A 449 27.41 -11.41 2.92
N GLU A 450 26.50 -11.15 1.98
CA GLU A 450 25.96 -12.17 1.10
C GLU A 450 26.25 -11.84 -0.37
N THR A 451 26.61 -12.86 -1.14
CA THR A 451 26.72 -12.83 -2.59
C THR A 451 25.81 -13.89 -3.19
N ARG A 452 25.03 -13.51 -4.20
CA ARG A 452 24.13 -14.41 -4.93
C ARG A 452 24.44 -14.35 -6.41
N VAL A 453 24.59 -15.51 -7.03
CA VAL A 453 24.71 -15.64 -8.48
C VAL A 453 23.39 -16.13 -9.04
N TRP A 454 22.87 -15.38 -10.01
CA TRP A 454 21.61 -15.60 -10.68
C TRP A 454 21.86 -16.02 -12.11
N HIS A 455 21.10 -17.01 -12.57
CA HIS A 455 21.10 -17.45 -13.95
C HIS A 455 19.66 -17.59 -14.45
N ARG A 456 19.38 -17.05 -15.63
CA ARG A 456 18.05 -17.08 -16.24
C ARG A 456 17.93 -18.33 -17.09
N ARG A 457 16.98 -19.21 -16.75
CA ARG A 457 16.65 -20.42 -17.49
C ARG A 457 15.15 -20.41 -17.79
N ASP A 458 14.78 -20.66 -19.05
CA ASP A 458 13.38 -20.65 -19.50
C ASP A 458 12.61 -19.37 -19.10
N GLY A 459 13.29 -18.21 -19.19
CA GLY A 459 12.72 -16.91 -18.83
C GLY A 459 12.57 -16.65 -17.33
N LYS A 460 13.13 -17.50 -16.45
CA LYS A 460 13.06 -17.35 -14.99
C LYS A 460 14.46 -17.26 -14.38
N TRP A 461 14.66 -16.29 -13.50
CA TRP A 461 15.87 -16.17 -12.70
C TRP A 461 15.92 -17.26 -11.63
N GLN A 462 17.01 -18.01 -11.61
CA GLN A 462 17.30 -19.01 -10.58
C GLN A 462 18.61 -18.67 -9.86
N ASN A 463 18.61 -18.78 -8.53
CA ASN A 463 19.85 -18.67 -7.76
C ASN A 463 20.65 -19.97 -7.93
N VAL A 464 21.83 -19.87 -8.52
CA VAL A 464 22.70 -21.03 -8.84
C VAL A 464 23.91 -21.16 -7.89
N HIS A 465 24.32 -20.05 -7.29
CA HIS A 465 25.37 -20.04 -6.27
C HIS A 465 25.09 -19.02 -5.18
N PHE A 466 25.46 -19.34 -3.95
CA PHE A 466 25.32 -18.49 -2.79
C PHE A 466 26.59 -18.51 -1.95
N HIS A 467 27.02 -17.34 -1.49
CA HIS A 467 28.09 -17.22 -0.52
C HIS A 467 27.62 -16.28 0.61
N ARG A 468 27.74 -16.73 1.86
CA ARG A 468 27.58 -15.87 3.04
C ARG A 468 28.82 -15.90 3.92
N SER A 469 29.19 -14.72 4.38
CA SER A 469 30.25 -14.48 5.35
C SER A 469 29.68 -13.82 6.61
N GLY A 470 30.49 -13.85 7.68
CA GLY A 470 30.12 -13.27 8.97
C GLY A 470 29.33 -14.26 9.82
N SER A 471 28.03 -14.01 9.98
CA SER A 471 27.21 -14.72 10.98
C SER A 471 26.33 -15.82 10.36
N PRO A 472 25.97 -16.87 11.12
CA PRO A 472 25.09 -17.95 10.64
C PRO A 472 23.67 -17.46 10.31
N THR A 473 22.93 -18.22 9.48
CA THR A 473 21.51 -17.99 9.11
C THR A 473 20.63 -17.85 10.34
N ILE A 474 20.89 -18.71 11.33
CA ILE A 474 20.08 -18.82 12.53
C ILE A 474 20.85 -18.15 13.65
N PRO A 475 20.25 -17.14 14.30
CA PRO A 475 20.86 -16.55 15.45
C PRO A 475 20.77 -17.48 16.68
N ASN A 476 21.84 -17.53 17.49
CA ASN A 476 21.87 -18.27 18.76
C ASN A 476 21.00 -17.65 19.85
#